data_AF-I0JZ91-F1
#
_entry.id   AF-I0JZ91-F1
#
_cell.length_a   1.000
_cell.length_b   1.000
_cell.length_c   1.000
_cell.angle_alpha   90.00
_cell.angle_beta   90.00
_cell.angle_gamma   90.00
#
_symmetry.space_group_name_H-M   'P 1'
#
loop_
_entity.id
_entity.type
_entity.pdbx_description
1 polymer ?
#
loop_
_entity_poly.entity_id
_entity_poly.type
_entity_poly.pdbx_seq_one_letter_code
_entity_poly.pdbx_strand_id
1 'polypeptide(L)'
;MPFFWKIFLFLVLPFLSLGGCTGEQQASFAKNKIEEYKQNPTKENREEAQAALSELDAAIHKLEAQISKEEGETKKEDQRRLNDLKKKRAELSSDFTKAKADALLKDIKDFFQNPPFFNKTKDNKNQ
;
A
#
# COMPACT_ATOMS: atom_id res chain seq x y z
N MET A 1 -5.83 -21.56 -28.86
CA MET A 1 -5.27 -20.20 -28.68
C MET A 1 -6.23 -19.39 -27.79
N PRO A 2 -5.70 -18.49 -26.94
CA PRO A 2 -5.77 -18.64 -25.49
C PRO A 2 -7.02 -18.05 -24.82
N PHE A 3 -7.73 -18.90 -24.07
CA PHE A 3 -8.83 -18.62 -23.13
C PHE A 3 -8.36 -17.90 -21.85
N PHE A 4 -7.29 -17.09 -21.92
CA PHE A 4 -6.58 -16.58 -20.75
C PHE A 4 -7.13 -15.26 -20.18
N TRP A 5 -8.06 -14.58 -20.87
CA TRP A 5 -8.48 -13.25 -20.44
C TRP A 5 -9.51 -13.25 -19.29
N LYS A 6 -10.27 -14.34 -19.10
CA LYS A 6 -11.32 -14.41 -18.08
C LYS A 6 -10.84 -14.75 -16.67
N ILE A 7 -9.59 -15.20 -16.51
CA ILE A 7 -9.02 -15.57 -15.20
C ILE A 7 -8.47 -14.34 -14.47
N PHE A 8 -8.08 -13.29 -15.19
CA PHE A 8 -7.55 -12.08 -14.58
C PHE A 8 -8.60 -11.23 -13.85
N LEU A 9 -9.89 -11.42 -14.14
CA LEU A 9 -10.97 -10.70 -13.47
C LEU A 9 -11.38 -11.32 -12.13
N PHE A 10 -10.97 -12.56 -11.86
CA PHE A 10 -11.32 -13.28 -10.63
C PHE A 10 -10.31 -13.11 -9.49
N LEU A 11 -9.11 -12.58 -9.78
CA LEU A 11 -8.07 -12.37 -8.76
C LEU A 11 -8.24 -11.06 -7.96
N VAL A 12 -9.07 -10.13 -8.44
CA VAL A 12 -9.34 -8.85 -7.76
C VAL A 12 -10.60 -8.91 -6.89
N LEU A 13 -11.40 -10.00 -6.98
CA LEU A 13 -12.72 -10.11 -6.37
C LEU A 13 -12.92 -11.16 -5.25
N PRO A 14 -11.93 -11.90 -4.70
CA PRO A 14 -12.22 -12.82 -3.60
C PRO A 14 -12.13 -12.19 -2.20
N PHE A 15 -11.86 -10.89 -2.05
CA PHE A 15 -11.70 -10.26 -0.72
C PHE A 15 -12.95 -9.55 -0.18
N LEU A 16 -14.09 -9.66 -0.87
CA LEU A 16 -15.33 -8.96 -0.49
C LEU A 16 -16.28 -9.80 0.40
N SER A 17 -15.90 -10.98 0.91
CA SER A 17 -16.90 -11.85 1.56
C SER A 17 -16.45 -12.77 2.71
N LEU A 18 -15.34 -12.52 3.41
CA LEU A 18 -14.99 -13.34 4.60
C LEU A 18 -14.45 -12.48 5.76
N GLY A 19 -15.29 -12.28 6.78
CA GLY A 19 -14.89 -11.88 8.13
C GLY A 19 -14.84 -10.36 8.37
N GLY A 20 -15.44 -9.91 9.47
CA GLY A 20 -15.43 -8.52 9.90
C GLY A 20 -14.03 -8.06 10.30
N CYS A 21 -13.18 -7.72 9.34
CA CYS A 21 -11.94 -7.02 9.63
C CYS A 21 -12.28 -5.65 10.20
N THR A 22 -12.04 -5.49 11.49
CA THR A 22 -12.13 -4.20 12.17
C THR A 22 -11.14 -3.22 11.52
N GLY A 23 -11.43 -1.91 11.59
CA GLY A 23 -10.53 -0.89 11.04
C GLY A 23 -9.08 -1.02 11.54
N GLU A 24 -8.88 -1.58 12.73
CA GLU A 24 -7.56 -1.84 13.31
C GLU A 24 -6.79 -2.98 12.65
N GLN A 25 -7.48 -4.02 12.18
CA GLN A 25 -6.85 -5.08 11.39
C GLN A 25 -6.39 -4.55 10.04
N GLN A 26 -7.20 -3.73 9.37
CA GLN A 26 -6.80 -3.09 8.11
C GLN A 26 -5.63 -2.11 8.32
N ALA A 27 -5.62 -1.37 9.43
CA ALA A 27 -4.48 -0.51 9.76
C ALA A 27 -3.19 -1.31 9.97
N SER A 28 -3.28 -2.46 10.63
CA SER A 28 -2.12 -3.34 10.86
C SER A 28 -1.64 -3.99 9.56
N PHE A 29 -2.58 -4.41 8.70
CA PHE A 29 -2.27 -4.95 7.38
C PHE A 29 -1.60 -3.90 6.48
N ALA A 30 -2.15 -2.68 6.42
CA ALA A 30 -1.56 -1.56 5.68
C ALA A 30 -0.16 -1.23 6.20
N LYS A 31 0.04 -1.25 7.52
CA LYS A 31 1.37 -1.08 8.11
C LYS A 31 2.35 -2.15 7.61
N ASN A 32 1.98 -3.43 7.68
CA ASN A 32 2.84 -4.53 7.23
C ASN A 32 3.22 -4.37 5.76
N LYS A 33 2.26 -4.05 4.89
CA LYS A 33 2.54 -3.86 3.45
C LYS A 33 3.44 -2.67 3.16
N ILE A 34 3.33 -1.59 3.93
CA ILE A 34 4.27 -0.47 3.84
C ILE A 34 5.67 -0.89 4.31
N GLU A 35 5.79 -1.72 5.35
CA GLU A 35 7.08 -2.27 5.78
C GLU A 35 7.69 -3.21 4.74
N GLU A 36 6.90 -4.08 4.11
CA GLU A 36 7.34 -4.92 2.99
C GLU A 36 7.88 -4.07 1.82
N TYR A 37 7.21 -2.96 1.49
CA TYR A 37 7.70 -2.01 0.49
C TYR A 37 8.99 -1.29 0.93
N LYS A 38 9.12 -0.91 2.21
CA LYS A 38 10.36 -0.32 2.75
C LYS A 38 11.55 -1.28 2.63
N GLN A 39 11.33 -2.56 2.85
CA GLN A 39 12.37 -3.60 2.76
C GLN A 39 12.71 -3.94 1.31
N ASN A 40 11.70 -4.03 0.45
CA ASN A 40 11.87 -4.38 -0.95
C ASN A 40 10.99 -3.46 -1.83
N PRO A 41 11.53 -2.33 -2.32
CA PRO A 41 10.76 -1.32 -3.05
C PRO A 41 10.50 -1.76 -4.50
N THR A 42 9.68 -2.80 -4.68
CA THR A 42 9.21 -3.25 -5.99
C THR A 42 7.88 -2.58 -6.37
N LYS A 43 7.55 -2.64 -7.66
CA LYS A 43 6.26 -2.17 -8.16
C LYS A 43 5.08 -2.94 -7.53
N GLU A 44 5.23 -4.25 -7.36
CA GLU A 44 4.22 -5.11 -6.73
C GLU A 44 3.97 -4.72 -5.27
N ASN A 45 5.04 -4.61 -4.46
CA ASN A 45 4.92 -4.20 -3.05
C ASN A 45 4.34 -2.79 -2.90
N ARG A 46 4.64 -1.90 -3.85
CA ARG A 46 4.03 -0.56 -3.91
C ARG A 46 2.53 -0.64 -4.16
N GLU A 47 2.09 -1.46 -5.11
CA GLU A 47 0.69 -1.64 -5.45
C GLU A 47 -0.08 -2.28 -4.28
N GLU A 48 0.51 -3.29 -3.62
CA GLU A 48 -0.08 -3.92 -2.44
C GLU A 48 -0.20 -2.96 -1.25
N ALA A 49 0.84 -2.17 -0.96
CA ALA A 49 0.78 -1.15 0.10
C ALA A 49 -0.27 -0.07 -0.19
N GLN A 50 -0.43 0.31 -1.46
CA GLN A 50 -1.45 1.27 -1.88
C GLN A 50 -2.86 0.69 -1.79
N ALA A 51 -3.04 -0.59 -2.16
CA ALA A 51 -4.30 -1.29 -2.02
C ALA A 51 -4.71 -1.39 -0.55
N ALA A 52 -3.78 -1.79 0.33
CA ALA A 52 -4.03 -1.90 1.75
C ALA A 52 -4.41 -0.56 2.41
N LEU A 53 -3.78 0.55 2.01
CA LEU A 53 -4.18 1.89 2.44
C LEU A 53 -5.59 2.26 1.95
N SER A 54 -5.94 1.89 0.72
CA SER A 54 -7.27 2.16 0.15
C SER A 54 -8.37 1.35 0.86
N GLU A 55 -8.06 0.11 1.28
CA GLU A 55 -8.96 -0.70 2.10
C GLU A 55 -9.20 -0.11 3.49
N LEU A 56 -8.14 0.42 4.12
CA LEU A 56 -8.26 1.15 5.38
C LEU A 56 -9.15 2.39 5.23
N ASP A 57 -9.00 3.14 4.13
CA ASP A 57 -9.87 4.29 3.82
C ASP A 57 -11.33 3.89 3.64
N ALA A 58 -11.59 2.80 2.92
CA ALA A 58 -12.95 2.28 2.74
C ALA A 58 -13.59 1.89 4.08
N ALA A 59 -12.81 1.33 5.00
CA ALA A 59 -13.30 0.98 6.33
C ALA A 59 -13.56 2.19 7.23
N ILE A 60 -12.69 3.22 7.17
CA ILE A 60 -12.93 4.51 7.82
C ILE A 60 -14.24 5.10 7.32
N HIS A 61 -14.47 5.14 5.99
CA HIS A 61 -15.72 5.65 5.43
C HIS A 61 -16.96 4.83 5.83
N LYS A 62 -16.84 3.51 5.92
CA LYS A 62 -17.92 2.66 6.45
C LYS A 62 -18.23 2.97 7.91
N LEU A 63 -17.22 3.24 8.73
CA LEU A 63 -17.39 3.60 10.13
C LEU A 63 -18.00 5.01 10.27
N GLU A 64 -17.58 5.97 9.45
CA GLU A 64 -18.21 7.30 9.38
C GLU A 64 -19.71 7.21 9.04
N ALA A 65 -20.07 6.40 8.06
CA ALA A 65 -21.46 6.21 7.65
C ALA A 65 -22.31 5.52 8.72
N GLN A 66 -21.71 4.65 9.55
CA GLN A 66 -22.36 4.02 10.70
C GLN A 66 -22.59 5.04 11.82
N ILE A 67 -21.55 5.77 12.22
CA ILE A 67 -21.62 6.82 13.26
C ILE A 67 -22.64 7.91 12.91
N SER A 68 -22.78 8.24 11.62
CA SER A 68 -23.77 9.23 11.17
C SER A 68 -25.22 8.81 11.45
N LYS A 69 -25.49 7.51 11.65
CA LYS A 69 -26.82 6.94 11.92
C LYS A 69 -27.02 6.63 13.41
N GLU A 70 -25.98 6.77 14.21
CA GLU A 70 -26.00 6.46 15.64
C GLU A 70 -26.24 7.72 16.49
N GLU A 71 -26.83 7.50 17.66
CA GLU A 71 -27.12 8.51 18.66
C GLU A 71 -26.68 8.04 20.05
N GLY A 72 -26.48 8.97 20.99
CA GLY A 72 -26.13 8.65 22.38
C GLY A 72 -24.65 8.32 22.61
N GLU A 73 -24.38 7.53 23.66
CA GLU A 73 -23.01 7.21 24.11
C GLU A 73 -22.23 6.34 23.11
N THR A 74 -22.91 5.46 22.38
CA THR A 74 -22.31 4.60 21.33
C THR A 74 -21.64 5.44 20.24
N LYS A 75 -22.31 6.52 19.81
CA LYS A 75 -21.75 7.49 18.86
C LYS A 75 -20.43 8.08 19.33
N LYS A 76 -20.30 8.42 20.63
CA LYS A 76 -19.07 9.03 21.16
C LYS A 76 -17.90 8.04 21.16
N GLU A 77 -18.15 6.78 21.50
CA GLU A 77 -17.12 5.75 21.49
C GLU A 77 -16.64 5.48 20.06
N ASP A 78 -17.56 5.29 19.11
CA ASP A 78 -17.20 5.03 17.72
C ASP A 78 -16.59 6.27 17.04
N GLN A 79 -16.98 7.49 17.42
CA GLN A 79 -16.30 8.72 16.99
C GLN A 79 -14.85 8.80 17.47
N ARG A 80 -14.54 8.32 18.68
CA ARG A 80 -13.16 8.22 19.17
C ARG A 80 -12.37 7.20 18.35
N ARG A 81 -12.93 6.01 18.13
CA ARG A 81 -12.31 4.96 17.29
C ARG A 81 -12.05 5.46 15.87
N LEU A 82 -13.01 6.18 15.29
CA LEU A 82 -12.87 6.79 13.97
C LEU A 82 -11.71 7.78 13.92
N ASN A 83 -11.59 8.67 14.92
CA ASN A 83 -10.49 9.63 14.98
C ASN A 83 -9.13 8.93 15.09
N ASP A 84 -9.03 7.88 15.90
CA ASP A 84 -7.81 7.09 16.04
C ASP A 84 -7.44 6.38 14.73
N LEU A 85 -8.41 5.81 14.01
CA LEU A 85 -8.19 5.20 12.71
C LEU A 85 -7.74 6.21 11.65
N LYS A 86 -8.37 7.39 11.61
CA LYS A 86 -7.95 8.49 10.72
C LYS A 86 -6.53 8.95 11.00
N LYS A 87 -6.15 9.07 12.27
CA LYS A 87 -4.79 9.42 12.68
C LYS A 87 -3.79 8.35 12.21
N LYS A 88 -4.06 7.07 12.49
CA LYS A 88 -3.24 5.95 12.02
C LYS A 88 -3.11 5.94 10.50
N ARG A 89 -4.20 6.15 9.75
CA ARG A 89 -4.19 6.23 8.29
C ARG A 89 -3.28 7.37 7.80
N ALA A 90 -3.36 8.55 8.42
CA ALA A 90 -2.52 9.69 8.06
C ALA A 90 -1.03 9.40 8.32
N GLU A 91 -0.71 8.78 9.45
CA GLU A 91 0.65 8.34 9.78
C GLU A 91 1.18 7.34 8.74
N LEU A 92 0.41 6.30 8.42
CA LEU A 92 0.77 5.29 7.43
C LEU A 92 0.95 5.89 6.02
N SER A 93 0.07 6.82 5.61
CA SER A 93 0.21 7.51 4.33
C SER A 93 1.49 8.36 4.26
N SER A 94 1.86 9.02 5.36
CA SER A 94 3.11 9.79 5.46
C SER A 94 4.32 8.87 5.36
N ASP A 95 4.31 7.77 6.09
CA ASP A 95 5.36 6.75 6.08
C ASP A 95 5.55 6.12 4.70
N PHE A 96 4.47 5.81 4.01
CA PHE A 96 4.53 5.28 2.64
C PHE A 96 5.10 6.30 1.66
N THR A 97 4.74 7.57 1.81
CA THR A 97 5.26 8.66 0.97
C THR A 97 6.76 8.85 1.19
N LYS A 98 7.22 8.81 2.44
CA LYS A 98 8.66 8.84 2.76
C LYS A 98 9.39 7.65 2.15
N ALA A 99 8.87 6.44 2.32
CA ALA A 99 9.45 5.24 1.74
C ALA A 99 9.57 5.33 0.20
N LYS A 100 8.57 5.92 -0.48
CA LYS A 100 8.64 6.18 -1.93
C LYS A 100 9.75 7.18 -2.28
N ALA A 101 9.89 8.25 -1.51
CA ALA A 101 10.94 9.23 -1.72
C ALA A 101 12.33 8.62 -1.49
N ASP A 102 12.51 7.84 -0.42
CA ASP A 102 13.77 7.16 -0.11
C ASP A 102 14.16 6.15 -1.20
N ALA A 103 13.21 5.34 -1.67
CA ALA A 103 13.44 4.41 -2.78
C ALA A 103 13.85 5.16 -4.06
N LEU A 104 13.18 6.27 -4.38
CA LEU A 104 13.52 7.09 -5.55
C LEU A 104 14.91 7.72 -5.41
N LEU A 105 15.25 8.25 -4.24
CA LEU A 105 16.59 8.81 -3.97
C LEU A 105 17.68 7.75 -4.10
N LYS A 106 17.41 6.51 -3.64
CA LYS A 106 18.33 5.38 -3.79
C LYS A 106 18.52 5.02 -5.27
N ASP A 107 17.45 4.91 -6.04
CA ASP A 107 17.52 4.63 -7.48
C ASP A 107 18.30 5.72 -8.22
N ILE A 108 18.07 6.99 -7.88
CA ILE A 108 18.82 8.12 -8.44
C ILE A 108 20.30 8.01 -8.07
N LYS A 109 20.61 7.74 -6.80
CA LYS A 109 22.00 7.57 -6.34
C LYS A 109 22.69 6.41 -7.05
N ASP A 110 22.03 5.27 -7.15
CA ASP A 110 22.54 4.07 -7.85
C ASP A 110 22.77 4.37 -9.33
N PHE A 111 21.87 5.12 -9.98
CA PHE A 111 22.04 5.58 -11.37
C PHE A 111 23.29 6.47 -11.55
N PHE A 112 23.55 7.38 -10.62
CA PHE A 112 24.75 8.24 -10.70
C PHE A 112 26.03 7.50 -10.31
N GLN A 113 25.97 6.53 -9.40
CA GLN A 113 27.13 5.73 -8.97
C GLN A 113 27.52 4.66 -9.99
N ASN A 114 26.55 4.07 -10.69
CA ASN A 114 26.78 3.06 -11.71
C ASN A 114 26.02 3.41 -12.99
N PRO A 115 26.42 4.48 -13.69
CA PRO A 115 25.71 4.97 -14.85
C PRO A 115 25.69 3.90 -15.95
N PRO A 116 24.50 3.52 -16.46
CA PRO A 116 24.35 2.42 -17.42
C PRO A 116 25.11 2.64 -18.73
N PHE A 117 25.53 3.88 -18.98
CA PHE A 117 26.28 4.29 -20.17
C PHE A 117 27.80 4.06 -20.09
N PHE A 118 28.37 3.70 -18.93
CA PHE A 118 29.83 3.55 -18.76
C PHE A 118 30.36 2.11 -18.76
N ASN A 119 29.50 1.09 -18.92
CA ASN A 119 29.95 -0.26 -19.28
C ASN A 119 30.35 -0.28 -20.76
N LYS A 120 31.49 0.37 -21.08
CA LYS A 120 32.16 0.23 -22.36
C LYS A 120 32.49 -1.25 -22.56
N THR A 121 31.84 -1.84 -23.54
CA THR A 121 32.40 -2.81 -24.50
C THR A 121 33.93 -2.88 -24.40
N LYS A 122 34.45 -3.85 -23.66
CA LYS A 122 35.79 -4.39 -23.90
C LYS A 122 35.64 -5.68 -24.72
N ASP A 123 34.96 -5.58 -25.86
CA ASP A 123 35.21 -6.47 -26.98
C ASP A 123 36.49 -5.97 -27.68
N ASN A 124 37.65 -6.23 -27.06
CA ASN A 124 38.88 -6.27 -27.85
C ASN A 124 39.06 -7.71 -28.31
N LYS A 125 38.53 -7.97 -29.50
CA LYS A 125 39.15 -8.88 -30.46
C LYS A 125 40.64 -8.55 -30.49
N ASN A 126 41.49 -9.50 -30.13
CA ASN A 126 42.79 -9.63 -30.77
C ASN A 126 42.94 -11.10 -31.17
N GLN A 127 42.77 -11.30 -32.48
CA GLN A 127 43.41 -12.35 -33.27
C GLN A 127 44.93 -12.31 -33.10
#